data_AF-A0AAJ6P2X4-F1
#
_entry.id   AF-A0AAJ6P2X4-F1
#
_cell.length_a   1.000
_cell.length_b   1.000
_cell.length_c   1.000
_cell.angle_alpha   90.00
_cell.angle_beta   90.00
_cell.angle_gamma   90.00
#
_symmetry.space_group_name_H-M   'P 1'
#
loop_
_entity.id
_entity.type
_entity.pdbx_description
1 polymer ?
#
loop_
_entity_poly.entity_id
_entity_poly.type
_entity_poly.pdbx_seq_one_letter_code
_entity_poly.pdbx_strand_id
1 'polypeptide(L)'
;MKKLLLTTLMLSAISVSQATVFLPYEDIDSIDDHLVVYKNNQIGVLDKAGKLMTPLMDGEIIAIFDDVIISRTENKVTFTDNDGKVVLETNHRFIDIYDDKLVQLKDHDNWEYYLVDHKGNKVEVNKNDVIYKNRKIENKDYNKYALIDTTTNKVLVPVGKYKEIRKFNKFDLAEVKKGYDKLGFIDLNGQEVVPCLYSNFRVLDMGYIAFETQQRLWGIMDRTGKIILKAQYDEIKNYNYSAFSKDIALIRLDNREGFLDKNLTEIIPPKYQDIGLVDRTKDLVELKLNGKTKIINRKFKELFVNNNYDDIAGDYDFKDLLEVKKGELYGLFTKEGKEIIPVKYPYISKMEGGFIKVATADSLYGAYDTTGKVIAPAIYKRLWFSPPMFFYELNDKDKGRMDLAGNKINLAEYEKGFVLSSNLLAVKKEKGNWGLIDNNKKTVLDFDYESMRYLSDDKLLFRKKTLFGLGKVSDWGVMDFKGNIVTEPSFTIYKSVNRRFIPDNLLTISTKAFNVGFLDKETGKIAIEPKYNELLNGFTEKEQQYLFVRSNDGAGVLNLTQRKEIVPPKYDNLKMLDNDFFVAYKGSIWSVYDNKGKKLYEKKVEK
;
A
#
# COMPACT_ATOMS: atom_id res chain seq x y z
N MET A 1 16.01 -20.97 -82.31
CA MET A 1 17.14 -21.53 -81.53
C MET A 1 17.29 -20.76 -80.23
N LYS A 2 17.13 -21.47 -79.11
CA LYS A 2 17.71 -21.30 -77.76
C LYS A 2 18.02 -19.89 -77.17
N LYS A 3 17.47 -19.69 -75.95
CA LYS A 3 18.09 -19.16 -74.69
C LYS A 3 18.44 -17.66 -74.64
N LEU A 4 18.31 -16.88 -73.55
CA LEU A 4 17.90 -17.02 -72.13
C LEU A 4 18.02 -15.59 -71.50
N LEU A 5 17.13 -15.20 -70.57
CA LEU A 5 17.28 -14.36 -69.35
C LEU A 5 15.96 -13.57 -69.10
N LEU A 6 15.12 -13.94 -68.13
CA LEU A 6 15.16 -13.61 -66.69
C LEU A 6 15.00 -12.10 -66.38
N THR A 7 13.76 -11.67 -66.09
CA THR A 7 13.47 -10.66 -65.06
C THR A 7 12.16 -11.00 -64.35
N THR A 8 12.29 -11.10 -63.04
CA THR A 8 11.37 -11.57 -62.01
C THR A 8 10.24 -10.57 -61.72
N LEU A 9 9.10 -11.09 -61.26
CA LEU A 9 7.94 -10.36 -60.72
C LEU A 9 8.34 -9.20 -59.79
N MET A 10 7.82 -8.00 -60.05
CA MET A 10 7.59 -7.00 -59.00
C MET A 10 6.19 -7.20 -58.43
N LEU A 11 6.12 -7.72 -57.21
CA LEU A 11 5.02 -7.42 -56.29
C LEU A 11 5.11 -5.94 -55.93
N SER A 12 4.11 -5.16 -56.32
CA SER A 12 3.72 -3.97 -55.54
C SER A 12 2.37 -4.28 -54.91
N ALA A 13 2.43 -4.78 -53.67
CA ALA A 13 1.28 -4.89 -52.81
C ALA A 13 0.75 -3.48 -52.54
N ILE A 14 -0.47 -3.24 -53.02
CA ILE A 14 -1.28 -2.07 -52.68
C ILE A 14 -1.53 -2.12 -51.18
N SER A 15 -1.01 -1.13 -50.45
CA SER A 15 -1.33 -0.96 -49.03
C SER A 15 -2.82 -0.65 -48.92
N VAL A 16 -3.56 -1.61 -48.36
CA VAL A 16 -4.97 -1.51 -47.98
C VAL A 16 -5.13 -0.26 -47.11
N SER A 17 -5.90 0.71 -47.60
CA SER A 17 -6.40 1.79 -46.75
C SER A 17 -7.22 1.16 -45.62
N GLN A 18 -6.97 1.58 -44.38
CA GLN A 18 -7.89 1.25 -43.28
C GLN A 18 -9.26 1.80 -43.68
N ALA A 19 -10.17 0.91 -44.06
CA ALA A 19 -11.55 1.28 -44.29
C ALA A 19 -12.08 1.84 -42.97
N THR A 20 -12.37 3.14 -42.96
CA THR A 20 -13.08 3.76 -41.85
C THR A 20 -14.42 3.05 -41.71
N VAL A 21 -14.59 2.28 -40.64
CA VAL A 21 -15.83 1.58 -40.36
C VAL A 21 -16.82 2.61 -39.84
N PHE A 22 -17.79 2.98 -40.67
CA PHE A 22 -18.93 3.79 -40.24
C PHE A 22 -19.90 2.88 -39.48
N LEU A 23 -20.04 3.14 -38.19
CA LEU A 23 -20.94 2.36 -37.34
C LEU A 23 -22.38 2.89 -37.40
N PRO A 24 -23.39 2.02 -37.56
CA PRO A 24 -24.79 2.41 -37.66
C PRO A 24 -25.49 2.55 -36.29
N TYR A 25 -24.73 2.79 -35.21
CA TYR A 25 -25.23 2.88 -33.83
C TYR A 25 -25.47 4.33 -33.42
N GLU A 26 -26.47 4.57 -32.58
CA GLU A 26 -26.94 5.90 -32.17
C GLU A 26 -26.02 6.51 -31.11
N ASP A 27 -25.54 5.68 -30.18
CA ASP A 27 -24.63 6.08 -29.10
C ASP A 27 -23.58 4.99 -28.81
N ILE A 28 -22.53 5.37 -28.10
CA ILE A 28 -21.44 4.50 -27.67
C ILE A 28 -21.02 4.81 -26.23
N ASP A 29 -20.72 3.77 -25.48
CA ASP A 29 -20.20 3.82 -24.12
C ASP A 29 -19.18 2.68 -23.91
N SER A 30 -18.75 2.46 -22.67
CA SER A 30 -17.78 1.42 -22.33
C SER A 30 -17.99 0.82 -20.94
N ILE A 31 -17.72 -0.48 -20.82
CA ILE A 31 -17.80 -1.28 -19.58
C ILE A 31 -16.55 -2.16 -19.50
N ASP A 32 -15.80 -2.10 -18.39
CA ASP A 32 -14.63 -2.95 -18.11
C ASP A 32 -13.64 -3.10 -19.30
N ASP A 33 -13.19 -1.97 -19.87
CA ASP A 33 -12.29 -1.90 -21.05
C ASP A 33 -12.91 -2.42 -22.38
N HIS A 34 -14.23 -2.63 -22.44
CA HIS A 34 -14.97 -3.04 -23.64
C HIS A 34 -15.91 -1.94 -24.14
N LEU A 35 -16.05 -1.81 -25.46
CA LEU A 35 -16.99 -0.87 -26.06
C LEU A 35 -18.40 -1.44 -26.13
N VAL A 36 -19.36 -0.62 -25.75
CA VAL A 36 -20.79 -0.95 -25.76
C VAL A 36 -21.51 0.05 -26.65
N VAL A 37 -22.44 -0.43 -27.46
CA VAL A 37 -23.18 0.38 -28.43
C VAL A 37 -24.67 0.32 -28.21
N TYR A 38 -25.34 1.42 -28.58
CA TYR A 38 -26.79 1.55 -28.47
C TYR A 38 -27.44 1.80 -29.83
N LYS A 39 -28.56 1.11 -30.08
CA LYS A 39 -29.40 1.34 -31.26
C LYS A 39 -30.83 0.97 -30.95
N ASN A 40 -31.78 1.87 -31.20
CA ASN A 40 -33.20 1.66 -30.93
C ASN A 40 -33.46 1.20 -29.48
N ASN A 41 -32.76 1.79 -28.50
CA ASN A 41 -32.82 1.43 -27.08
C ASN A 41 -32.29 0.02 -26.72
N GLN A 42 -31.63 -0.67 -27.66
CA GLN A 42 -30.95 -1.96 -27.42
C GLN A 42 -29.46 -1.76 -27.20
N ILE A 43 -28.88 -2.61 -26.35
CA ILE A 43 -27.46 -2.61 -25.98
C ILE A 43 -26.74 -3.80 -26.61
N GLY A 44 -25.46 -3.64 -26.95
CA GLY A 44 -24.60 -4.76 -27.35
C GLY A 44 -23.12 -4.45 -27.20
N VAL A 45 -22.31 -5.50 -27.05
CA VAL A 45 -20.85 -5.39 -26.85
C VAL A 45 -20.12 -5.54 -28.18
N LEU A 46 -19.15 -4.67 -28.45
CA LEU A 46 -18.28 -4.76 -29.63
C LEU A 46 -16.93 -5.39 -29.28
N ASP A 47 -16.40 -6.19 -30.20
CA ASP A 47 -14.99 -6.56 -30.19
C ASP A 47 -14.10 -5.40 -30.67
N LYS A 48 -12.78 -5.59 -30.56
CA LYS A 48 -11.77 -4.60 -30.98
C LYS A 48 -11.75 -4.33 -32.50
N ALA A 49 -12.41 -5.17 -33.30
CA ALA A 49 -12.58 -4.99 -34.74
C ALA A 49 -13.90 -4.28 -35.09
N GLY A 50 -14.75 -3.97 -34.09
CA GLY A 50 -16.06 -3.37 -34.28
C GLY A 50 -17.16 -4.35 -34.69
N LYS A 51 -16.93 -5.66 -34.53
CA LYS A 51 -17.96 -6.70 -34.70
C LYS A 51 -18.71 -6.88 -33.39
N LEU A 52 -20.02 -7.05 -33.50
CA LEU A 52 -20.90 -7.29 -32.37
C LEU A 52 -20.66 -8.69 -31.77
N MET A 53 -20.30 -8.76 -30.48
CA MET A 53 -20.07 -9.99 -29.71
C MET A 53 -21.36 -10.58 -29.14
N THR A 54 -22.34 -9.72 -28.81
CA THR A 54 -23.66 -10.13 -28.31
C THR A 54 -24.74 -9.63 -29.25
N PRO A 55 -25.81 -10.38 -29.56
CA PRO A 55 -26.97 -9.78 -30.22
C PRO A 55 -27.43 -8.51 -29.50
N LEU A 56 -27.93 -7.52 -30.26
CA LEU A 56 -28.57 -6.35 -29.64
C LEU A 56 -29.77 -6.82 -28.82
N MET A 57 -29.87 -6.36 -27.58
CA MET A 57 -30.89 -6.80 -26.64
C MET A 57 -31.53 -5.64 -25.88
N ASP A 58 -32.80 -5.81 -25.53
CA ASP A 58 -33.55 -4.91 -24.64
C ASP A 58 -33.25 -5.28 -23.17
N GLY A 59 -32.10 -4.80 -22.65
CA GLY A 59 -31.59 -5.21 -21.34
C GLY A 59 -30.29 -4.51 -20.92
N GLU A 60 -29.51 -5.16 -20.07
CA GLU A 60 -28.22 -4.68 -19.56
C GLU A 60 -27.14 -5.77 -19.55
N ILE A 61 -25.88 -5.36 -19.50
CA ILE A 61 -24.73 -6.24 -19.28
C ILE A 61 -24.45 -6.28 -17.78
N ILE A 62 -24.41 -7.47 -17.18
CA ILE A 62 -24.15 -7.68 -15.74
C ILE A 62 -22.64 -7.76 -15.46
N ALA A 63 -21.92 -8.56 -16.25
CA ALA A 63 -20.49 -8.80 -16.08
C ALA A 63 -19.86 -9.24 -17.40
N ILE A 64 -18.59 -8.89 -17.61
CA ILE A 64 -17.78 -9.34 -18.73
C ILE A 64 -16.56 -10.05 -18.14
N PHE A 65 -16.51 -11.37 -18.26
CA PHE A 65 -15.33 -12.19 -17.91
C PHE A 65 -14.51 -12.50 -19.17
N ASP A 66 -13.28 -12.97 -18.98
CA ASP A 66 -12.38 -13.36 -20.08
C ASP A 66 -12.98 -14.39 -21.04
N ASP A 67 -13.90 -15.24 -20.57
CA ASP A 67 -14.49 -16.34 -21.35
C ASP A 67 -16.01 -16.24 -21.52
N VAL A 68 -16.70 -15.36 -20.79
CA VAL A 68 -18.16 -15.26 -20.81
C VAL A 68 -18.66 -13.85 -20.50
N ILE A 69 -19.63 -13.38 -21.29
CA ILE A 69 -20.43 -12.18 -21.06
C ILE A 69 -21.74 -12.60 -20.41
N ILE A 70 -22.07 -12.00 -19.27
CA ILE A 70 -23.34 -12.23 -18.59
C ILE A 70 -24.23 -11.02 -18.83
N SER A 71 -25.40 -11.26 -19.43
CA SER A 71 -26.41 -10.25 -19.73
C SER A 71 -27.74 -10.55 -19.07
N ARG A 72 -28.57 -9.50 -18.91
CA ARG A 72 -29.92 -9.60 -18.37
C ARG A 72 -30.92 -8.85 -19.23
N THR A 73 -32.00 -9.54 -19.58
CA THR A 73 -33.26 -8.94 -20.07
C THR A 73 -34.30 -8.97 -18.96
N GLU A 74 -35.50 -8.43 -19.20
CA GLU A 74 -36.58 -8.36 -18.19
C GLU A 74 -36.85 -9.69 -17.47
N ASN A 75 -36.71 -10.82 -18.18
CA ASN A 75 -37.08 -12.14 -17.64
C ASN A 75 -35.96 -13.19 -17.69
N LYS A 76 -34.76 -12.86 -18.21
CA LYS A 76 -33.70 -13.86 -18.43
C LYS A 76 -32.32 -13.32 -18.12
N VAL A 77 -31.49 -14.17 -17.54
CA VAL A 77 -30.04 -14.02 -17.47
C VAL A 77 -29.41 -14.98 -18.47
N THR A 78 -28.49 -14.46 -19.29
CA THR A 78 -27.83 -15.20 -20.36
C THR A 78 -26.33 -15.11 -20.20
N PHE A 79 -25.65 -16.24 -20.28
CA PHE A 79 -24.21 -16.38 -20.33
C PHE A 79 -23.85 -16.61 -21.79
N THR A 80 -23.04 -15.75 -22.39
CA THR A 80 -22.64 -15.80 -23.80
C THR A 80 -21.13 -15.85 -23.88
N ASP A 81 -20.56 -16.86 -24.54
CA ASP A 81 -19.11 -16.90 -24.75
C ASP A 81 -18.64 -15.79 -25.72
N ASN A 82 -17.33 -15.62 -25.84
CA ASN A 82 -16.75 -14.57 -26.69
C ASN A 82 -17.04 -14.71 -28.20
N ASP A 83 -17.48 -15.88 -28.64
CA ASP A 83 -17.90 -16.11 -30.03
C ASP A 83 -19.38 -15.79 -30.26
N GLY A 84 -20.09 -15.35 -29.21
CA GLY A 84 -21.50 -14.98 -29.25
C GLY A 84 -22.46 -16.16 -29.03
N LYS A 85 -21.98 -17.32 -28.56
CA LYS A 85 -22.81 -18.50 -28.32
C LYS A 85 -23.29 -18.54 -26.87
N VAL A 86 -24.59 -18.81 -26.70
CA VAL A 86 -25.22 -18.97 -25.38
C VAL A 86 -24.74 -20.25 -24.69
N VAL A 87 -24.16 -20.10 -23.50
CA VAL A 87 -23.66 -21.16 -22.63
C VAL A 87 -24.72 -21.59 -21.60
N LEU A 88 -25.41 -20.62 -21.00
CA LEU A 88 -26.50 -20.81 -20.05
C LEU A 88 -27.55 -19.72 -20.29
N GLU A 89 -28.82 -20.09 -20.29
CA GLU A 89 -29.94 -19.15 -20.27
C GLU A 89 -30.91 -19.58 -19.18
N THR A 90 -31.27 -18.65 -18.30
CA THR A 90 -32.12 -18.95 -17.15
C THR A 90 -33.06 -17.80 -16.81
N ASN A 91 -34.23 -18.12 -16.26
CA ASN A 91 -35.23 -17.15 -15.83
C ASN A 91 -34.99 -16.56 -14.42
N HIS A 92 -33.78 -16.74 -13.87
CA HIS A 92 -33.46 -16.30 -12.51
C HIS A 92 -33.35 -14.77 -12.43
N ARG A 93 -34.03 -14.18 -11.43
CA ARG A 93 -34.02 -12.73 -11.21
C ARG A 93 -32.85 -12.23 -10.37
N PHE A 94 -32.25 -13.11 -9.56
CA PHE A 94 -31.12 -12.78 -8.69
C PHE A 94 -29.88 -13.58 -9.09
N ILE A 95 -28.80 -12.82 -9.30
CA ILE A 95 -27.47 -13.28 -9.65
C ILE A 95 -26.48 -12.53 -8.77
N ASP A 96 -25.52 -13.25 -8.20
CA ASP A 96 -24.41 -12.67 -7.45
C ASP A 96 -23.12 -13.42 -7.80
N ILE A 97 -21.98 -12.72 -7.77
CA ILE A 97 -20.68 -13.30 -8.13
C ILE A 97 -20.06 -13.87 -6.84
N TYR A 98 -19.91 -15.21 -6.73
CA TYR A 98 -19.38 -15.87 -5.52
C TYR A 98 -17.85 -15.79 -5.47
N ASP A 99 -17.20 -16.10 -6.59
CA ASP A 99 -15.77 -15.88 -6.84
C ASP A 99 -15.52 -15.75 -8.35
N ASP A 100 -14.26 -15.83 -8.78
CA ASP A 100 -13.80 -15.72 -10.17
C ASP A 100 -14.24 -16.89 -11.08
N LYS A 101 -14.85 -17.94 -10.51
CA LYS A 101 -15.23 -19.18 -11.22
C LYS A 101 -16.67 -19.60 -10.99
N LEU A 102 -17.28 -19.11 -9.91
CA LEU A 102 -18.60 -19.51 -9.46
C LEU A 102 -19.54 -18.31 -9.39
N VAL A 103 -20.71 -18.47 -9.99
CA VAL A 103 -21.83 -17.54 -9.92
C VAL A 103 -22.90 -18.16 -9.05
N GLN A 104 -23.41 -17.39 -8.08
CA GLN A 104 -24.56 -17.79 -7.30
C GLN A 104 -25.84 -17.38 -8.02
N LEU A 105 -26.69 -18.37 -8.27
CA LEU A 105 -28.01 -18.19 -8.85
C LEU A 105 -29.08 -18.51 -7.82
N LYS A 106 -30.21 -17.80 -7.91
CA LYS A 106 -31.37 -18.04 -7.07
C LYS A 106 -32.51 -18.60 -7.90
N ASP A 107 -33.00 -19.78 -7.50
CA ASP A 107 -34.18 -20.37 -8.12
C ASP A 107 -35.42 -19.48 -7.89
N HIS A 108 -36.18 -19.23 -8.96
CA HIS A 108 -37.40 -18.43 -8.91
C HIS A 108 -38.49 -19.13 -8.09
N ASP A 109 -38.55 -20.46 -8.19
CA ASP A 109 -39.70 -21.22 -7.66
C ASP A 109 -39.49 -21.63 -6.19
N ASN A 110 -38.23 -21.86 -5.78
CA ASN A 110 -37.94 -22.45 -4.47
C ASN A 110 -37.14 -21.55 -3.51
N TRP A 111 -36.77 -20.32 -3.92
CA TRP A 111 -35.96 -19.39 -3.11
C TRP A 111 -34.60 -19.94 -2.66
N GLU A 112 -34.15 -21.07 -3.22
CA GLU A 112 -32.87 -21.68 -2.91
C GLU A 112 -31.76 -21.08 -3.75
N TYR A 113 -30.63 -20.84 -3.10
CA TYR A 113 -29.39 -20.44 -3.75
C TYR A 113 -28.60 -21.69 -4.11
N TYR A 114 -28.06 -21.71 -5.32
CA TYR A 114 -27.11 -22.72 -5.75
C TYR A 114 -25.96 -22.07 -6.51
N LEU A 115 -24.82 -22.74 -6.52
CA LEU A 115 -23.62 -22.27 -7.21
C LEU A 115 -23.52 -22.95 -8.57
N VAL A 116 -23.18 -22.18 -9.61
CA VAL A 116 -22.82 -22.67 -10.93
C VAL A 116 -21.44 -22.20 -11.37
N ASP A 117 -20.75 -23.02 -12.16
CA ASP A 117 -19.54 -22.57 -12.88
C ASP A 117 -19.88 -21.79 -14.17
N HIS A 118 -18.89 -21.19 -14.86
CA HIS A 118 -19.09 -20.47 -16.13
C HIS A 118 -19.65 -21.34 -17.27
N LYS A 119 -19.68 -22.68 -17.08
CA LYS A 119 -20.27 -23.65 -18.00
C LYS A 119 -21.72 -24.03 -17.62
N GLY A 120 -22.21 -23.56 -16.47
CA GLY A 120 -23.56 -23.79 -15.96
C GLY A 120 -23.75 -25.03 -15.06
N ASN A 121 -22.69 -25.66 -14.55
CA ASN A 121 -22.79 -26.88 -13.72
C ASN A 121 -23.03 -26.58 -12.22
N LYS A 122 -23.99 -27.25 -11.55
CA LYS A 122 -24.33 -27.07 -10.11
C LYS A 122 -23.33 -27.72 -9.12
N VAL A 123 -23.14 -27.14 -7.91
CA VAL A 123 -22.22 -27.61 -6.84
C VAL A 123 -22.88 -27.63 -5.41
N GLU A 124 -22.83 -28.74 -4.63
CA GLU A 124 -23.47 -28.93 -3.27
C GLU A 124 -22.52 -28.90 -2.04
N VAL A 125 -22.94 -28.33 -0.86
CA VAL A 125 -22.16 -28.26 0.42
C VAL A 125 -23.07 -28.24 1.70
N ASN A 126 -22.81 -29.06 2.77
CA ASN A 126 -23.52 -29.02 4.09
C ASN A 126 -22.78 -28.13 5.13
N LYS A 127 -23.51 -27.21 5.79
CA LYS A 127 -22.94 -26.09 6.58
C LYS A 127 -22.48 -26.41 8.02
N ASN A 128 -22.87 -27.55 8.61
CA ASN A 128 -22.61 -27.86 10.04
C ASN A 128 -21.53 -28.93 10.31
N ASP A 129 -21.04 -29.60 9.27
CA ASP A 129 -19.98 -30.60 9.42
C ASP A 129 -18.63 -29.92 9.63
N VAL A 130 -17.83 -30.41 10.59
CA VAL A 130 -16.46 -29.95 10.79
C VAL A 130 -15.50 -30.94 10.15
N ILE A 131 -14.80 -30.50 9.12
CA ILE A 131 -13.76 -31.29 8.45
C ILE A 131 -12.40 -30.85 8.96
N TYR A 132 -11.60 -31.81 9.41
CA TYR A 132 -10.21 -31.62 9.83
C TYR A 132 -9.34 -32.74 9.27
N LYS A 133 -8.43 -32.41 8.35
CA LYS A 133 -7.69 -33.42 7.55
C LYS A 133 -8.70 -34.40 6.92
N ASN A 134 -8.50 -35.71 7.10
CA ASN A 134 -9.37 -36.78 6.61
C ASN A 134 -10.40 -37.23 7.65
N ARG A 135 -10.80 -36.32 8.56
CA ARG A 135 -11.78 -36.59 9.61
C ARG A 135 -12.95 -35.65 9.47
N LYS A 136 -14.15 -36.23 9.46
CA LYS A 136 -15.41 -35.50 9.53
C LYS A 136 -16.01 -35.73 10.91
N ILE A 137 -16.17 -34.65 11.67
CA ILE A 137 -17.03 -34.64 12.85
C ILE A 137 -18.42 -34.34 12.32
N GLU A 138 -19.24 -35.37 12.24
CA GLU A 138 -20.61 -35.28 11.73
C GLU A 138 -21.54 -34.92 12.89
N ASN A 139 -22.24 -33.80 12.74
CA ASN A 139 -23.23 -33.33 13.70
C ASN A 139 -24.63 -33.60 13.17
N LYS A 140 -25.24 -34.71 13.63
CA LYS A 140 -26.58 -35.11 13.16
C LYS A 140 -27.71 -34.39 13.89
N ASP A 141 -27.48 -33.95 15.14
CA ASP A 141 -28.47 -33.34 16.03
C ASP A 141 -27.82 -32.95 17.39
N TYR A 142 -28.55 -32.27 18.28
CA TYR A 142 -28.09 -31.97 19.64
C TYR A 142 -27.73 -33.26 20.40
N ASN A 143 -26.46 -33.35 20.84
CA ASN A 143 -25.85 -34.53 21.46
C ASN A 143 -25.66 -35.79 20.57
N LYS A 144 -25.73 -35.67 19.24
CA LYS A 144 -25.53 -36.80 18.31
C LYS A 144 -24.32 -36.55 17.40
N TYR A 145 -23.13 -36.85 17.93
CA TYR A 145 -21.86 -36.70 17.21
C TYR A 145 -21.29 -38.06 16.79
N ALA A 146 -20.74 -38.11 15.58
CA ALA A 146 -19.91 -39.21 15.11
C ALA A 146 -18.57 -38.67 14.57
N LEU A 147 -17.54 -39.52 14.61
CA LEU A 147 -16.27 -39.27 13.94
C LEU A 147 -16.13 -40.25 12.78
N ILE A 148 -15.94 -39.73 11.58
CA ILE A 148 -15.87 -40.52 10.34
C ILE A 148 -14.55 -40.24 9.64
N ASP A 149 -13.90 -41.29 9.15
CA ASP A 149 -12.80 -41.18 8.20
C ASP A 149 -13.34 -40.92 6.80
N THR A 150 -13.02 -39.77 6.20
CA THR A 150 -13.55 -39.38 4.88
C THR A 150 -12.90 -40.12 3.72
N THR A 151 -11.75 -40.77 3.92
CA THR A 151 -11.07 -41.54 2.86
C THR A 151 -11.61 -42.96 2.75
N THR A 152 -12.03 -43.55 3.87
CA THR A 152 -12.53 -44.93 3.93
C THR A 152 -14.03 -45.02 4.20
N ASN A 153 -14.69 -43.89 4.50
CA ASN A 153 -16.06 -43.81 5.03
C ASN A 153 -16.29 -44.64 6.31
N LYS A 154 -15.22 -45.00 7.04
CA LYS A 154 -15.31 -45.78 8.28
C LYS A 154 -15.75 -44.89 9.44
N VAL A 155 -16.74 -45.34 10.20
CA VAL A 155 -17.13 -44.74 11.49
C VAL A 155 -16.09 -45.11 12.55
N LEU A 156 -15.37 -44.12 13.06
CA LEU A 156 -14.32 -44.26 14.09
C LEU A 156 -14.90 -44.08 15.50
N VAL A 157 -15.84 -43.15 15.65
CA VAL A 157 -16.63 -42.96 16.88
C VAL A 157 -18.10 -43.02 16.51
N PRO A 158 -18.87 -44.00 17.02
CA PRO A 158 -20.29 -44.10 16.73
C PRO A 158 -21.10 -43.03 17.46
N VAL A 159 -22.24 -42.67 16.87
CA VAL A 159 -23.23 -41.75 17.47
C VAL A 159 -23.58 -42.22 18.88
N GLY A 160 -23.58 -41.31 19.84
CA GLY A 160 -23.99 -41.56 21.22
C GLY A 160 -22.88 -42.04 22.16
N LYS A 161 -21.67 -42.34 21.67
CA LYS A 161 -20.51 -42.64 22.56
C LYS A 161 -20.12 -41.43 23.41
N TYR A 162 -20.17 -40.23 22.82
CA TYR A 162 -19.96 -38.96 23.50
C TYR A 162 -21.13 -38.02 23.19
N LYS A 163 -21.50 -37.18 24.17
CA LYS A 163 -22.49 -36.11 23.99
C LYS A 163 -21.95 -34.98 23.12
N GLU A 164 -20.64 -34.77 23.12
CA GLU A 164 -19.99 -33.73 22.33
C GLU A 164 -18.61 -34.23 21.87
N ILE A 165 -18.27 -33.93 20.62
CA ILE A 165 -16.92 -34.06 20.06
C ILE A 165 -16.56 -32.69 19.49
N ARG A 166 -15.59 -32.01 20.10
CA ARG A 166 -15.12 -30.71 19.62
C ARG A 166 -14.10 -30.89 18.49
N LYS A 167 -13.83 -29.79 17.76
CA LYS A 167 -12.81 -29.77 16.71
C LYS A 167 -11.45 -30.25 17.25
N PHE A 168 -10.69 -30.94 16.41
CA PHE A 168 -9.33 -31.34 16.73
C PHE A 168 -8.44 -30.10 16.97
N ASN A 169 -7.62 -30.16 18.02
CA ASN A 169 -6.62 -29.15 18.31
C ASN A 169 -5.31 -29.43 17.55
N LYS A 170 -4.30 -28.57 17.72
CA LYS A 170 -2.99 -28.69 17.05
C LYS A 170 -2.18 -29.95 17.41
N PHE A 171 -2.62 -30.73 18.41
CA PHE A 171 -2.02 -32.01 18.80
C PHE A 171 -2.79 -33.21 18.25
N ASP A 172 -3.70 -33.00 17.30
CA ASP A 172 -4.53 -34.07 16.71
C ASP A 172 -5.44 -34.76 17.75
N LEU A 173 -5.79 -34.03 18.82
CA LEU A 173 -6.71 -34.47 19.86
C LEU A 173 -8.03 -33.71 19.78
N ALA A 174 -9.15 -34.43 19.87
CA ALA A 174 -10.49 -33.84 20.00
C ALA A 174 -10.95 -33.94 21.46
N GLU A 175 -11.37 -32.81 22.04
CA GLU A 175 -12.00 -32.80 23.35
C GLU A 175 -13.37 -33.47 23.27
N VAL A 176 -13.63 -34.40 24.19
CA VAL A 176 -14.86 -35.18 24.23
C VAL A 176 -15.55 -35.06 25.58
N LYS A 177 -16.89 -35.15 25.54
CA LYS A 177 -17.73 -35.05 26.71
C LYS A 177 -18.65 -36.27 26.83
N LYS A 178 -18.48 -37.07 27.89
CA LYS A 178 -19.33 -38.25 28.16
C LYS A 178 -20.55 -37.92 29.03
N GLY A 179 -20.46 -36.90 29.88
CA GLY A 179 -21.48 -36.45 30.84
C GLY A 179 -21.84 -34.97 30.71
N TYR A 180 -22.16 -34.29 31.82
CA TYR A 180 -22.45 -32.84 31.82
C TYR A 180 -21.23 -31.98 32.15
N ASP A 181 -20.23 -32.53 32.83
CA ASP A 181 -19.16 -31.80 33.50
C ASP A 181 -17.77 -32.45 33.38
N LYS A 182 -17.69 -33.66 32.81
CA LYS A 182 -16.44 -34.41 32.66
C LYS A 182 -15.98 -34.49 31.22
N LEU A 183 -14.76 -34.02 31.00
CA LEU A 183 -14.09 -33.91 29.72
C LEU A 183 -12.91 -34.87 29.64
N GLY A 184 -12.64 -35.36 28.44
CA GLY A 184 -11.48 -36.17 28.07
C GLY A 184 -10.99 -35.84 26.66
N PHE A 185 -10.08 -36.65 26.12
CA PHE A 185 -9.56 -36.52 24.77
C PHE A 185 -9.60 -37.84 24.01
N ILE A 186 -9.92 -37.77 22.72
CA ILE A 186 -9.70 -38.83 21.75
C ILE A 186 -8.69 -38.42 20.68
N ASP A 187 -8.00 -39.40 20.09
CA ASP A 187 -7.12 -39.21 18.92
C ASP A 187 -7.88 -39.21 17.58
N LEU A 188 -7.15 -39.09 16.47
CA LEU A 188 -7.70 -39.17 15.11
C LEU A 188 -8.36 -40.52 14.79
N ASN A 189 -8.07 -41.58 15.54
CA ASN A 189 -8.68 -42.90 15.36
C ASN A 189 -9.90 -43.10 16.26
N GLY A 190 -10.28 -42.09 17.07
CA GLY A 190 -11.36 -42.17 18.03
C GLY A 190 -11.01 -42.95 19.30
N GLN A 191 -9.73 -43.26 19.52
CA GLN A 191 -9.23 -43.92 20.72
C GLN A 191 -9.13 -42.90 21.86
N GLU A 192 -9.58 -43.29 23.06
CA GLU A 192 -9.48 -42.46 24.25
C GLU A 192 -8.01 -42.35 24.69
N VAL A 193 -7.50 -41.12 24.72
CA VAL A 193 -6.15 -40.77 25.20
C VAL A 193 -6.21 -40.28 26.64
N VAL A 194 -7.22 -39.46 26.96
CA VAL A 194 -7.47 -38.95 28.30
C VAL A 194 -8.91 -39.31 28.69
N PRO A 195 -9.13 -40.05 29.79
CA PRO A 195 -10.49 -40.40 30.22
C PRO A 195 -11.27 -39.17 30.65
N CYS A 196 -12.60 -39.24 30.51
CA CYS A 196 -13.51 -38.16 30.90
C CYS A 196 -13.57 -37.98 32.43
N LEU A 197 -12.58 -37.28 33.02
CA LEU A 197 -12.41 -37.08 34.46
C LEU A 197 -12.29 -35.61 34.87
N TYR A 198 -11.93 -34.72 33.95
CA TYR A 198 -11.52 -33.35 34.23
C TYR A 198 -12.64 -32.35 33.96
N SER A 199 -12.64 -31.22 34.67
CA SER A 199 -13.67 -30.18 34.49
C SER A 199 -13.37 -29.28 33.29
N ASN A 200 -12.09 -29.11 32.95
CA ASN A 200 -11.65 -28.24 31.86
C ASN A 200 -10.25 -28.60 31.36
N PHE A 201 -9.94 -28.18 30.13
CA PHE A 201 -8.61 -28.27 29.54
C PHE A 201 -8.21 -26.97 28.86
N ARG A 202 -6.91 -26.68 28.85
CA ARG A 202 -6.31 -25.62 28.03
C ARG A 202 -5.09 -26.18 27.31
N VAL A 203 -5.10 -26.09 25.99
CA VAL A 203 -3.94 -26.44 25.17
C VAL A 203 -2.92 -25.32 25.28
N LEU A 204 -1.74 -25.63 25.84
CA LEU A 204 -0.69 -24.64 26.04
C LEU A 204 0.19 -24.50 24.79
N ASP A 205 0.70 -23.29 24.55
CA ASP A 205 1.59 -23.01 23.44
C ASP A 205 2.98 -23.63 23.58
N MET A 206 3.41 -23.84 24.82
CA MET A 206 4.59 -24.62 25.21
C MET A 206 4.50 -26.14 24.99
N GLY A 207 3.45 -26.64 24.33
CA GLY A 207 3.39 -28.04 23.90
C GLY A 207 2.70 -29.02 24.86
N TYR A 208 2.17 -28.52 25.97
CA TYR A 208 1.48 -29.28 27.02
C TYR A 208 -0.04 -29.03 27.05
N ILE A 209 -0.75 -29.78 27.89
CA ILE A 209 -2.16 -29.58 28.18
C ILE A 209 -2.30 -29.27 29.67
N ALA A 210 -2.83 -28.09 30.00
CA ALA A 210 -3.26 -27.80 31.36
C ALA A 210 -4.65 -28.39 31.61
N PHE A 211 -4.83 -29.03 32.75
CA PHE A 211 -6.09 -29.66 33.14
C PHE A 211 -6.60 -29.10 34.45
N GLU A 212 -7.92 -28.98 34.57
CA GLU A 212 -8.59 -28.56 35.79
C GLU A 212 -9.26 -29.77 36.47
N THR A 213 -9.03 -29.91 37.77
CA THR A 213 -9.69 -30.91 38.61
C THR A 213 -11.05 -30.41 39.07
N GLN A 214 -11.89 -31.33 39.58
CA GLN A 214 -13.19 -30.96 40.16
C GLN A 214 -13.07 -30.04 41.40
N GLN A 215 -11.89 -29.95 42.01
CA GLN A 215 -11.57 -29.02 43.10
C GLN A 215 -11.13 -27.64 42.60
N ARG A 216 -11.23 -27.37 41.29
CA ARG A 216 -10.80 -26.11 40.63
C ARG A 216 -9.30 -25.82 40.71
N LEU A 217 -8.50 -26.86 40.94
CA LEU A 217 -7.04 -26.78 40.88
C LEU A 217 -6.54 -27.23 39.51
N TRP A 218 -5.56 -26.50 38.99
CA TRP A 218 -4.93 -26.72 37.70
C TRP A 218 -3.59 -27.43 37.82
N GLY A 219 -3.38 -28.43 36.96
CA GLY A 219 -2.11 -29.14 36.75
C GLY A 219 -1.75 -29.22 35.26
N ILE A 220 -0.66 -29.90 34.93
CA ILE A 220 -0.16 -30.06 33.55
C ILE A 220 0.07 -31.53 33.22
N MET A 221 -0.37 -31.94 32.04
CA MET A 221 -0.10 -33.24 31.44
C MET A 221 0.55 -33.12 30.06
N ASP A 222 1.21 -34.18 29.62
CA ASP A 222 1.70 -34.29 28.24
C ASP A 222 0.58 -34.71 27.27
N ARG A 223 0.93 -34.85 25.99
CA ARG A 223 -0.02 -35.20 24.91
C ARG A 223 -0.51 -36.65 24.98
N THR A 224 0.14 -37.49 25.78
CA THR A 224 -0.28 -38.88 26.03
C THR A 224 -1.25 -38.99 27.21
N GLY A 225 -1.51 -37.88 27.92
CA GLY A 225 -2.34 -37.85 29.12
C GLY A 225 -1.57 -38.09 30.42
N LYS A 226 -0.24 -38.23 30.37
CA LYS A 226 0.58 -38.42 31.56
C LYS A 226 0.70 -37.10 32.33
N ILE A 227 0.32 -37.11 33.60
CA ILE A 227 0.47 -35.96 34.50
C ILE A 227 1.96 -35.70 34.74
N ILE A 228 2.42 -34.49 34.39
CA ILE A 228 3.79 -34.02 34.60
C ILE A 228 3.87 -33.09 35.81
N LEU A 229 2.87 -32.20 35.96
CA LEU A 229 2.73 -31.30 37.10
C LEU A 229 1.38 -31.57 37.78
N LYS A 230 1.41 -31.95 39.06
CA LYS A 230 0.20 -32.20 39.84
C LYS A 230 -0.62 -30.92 39.97
N ALA A 231 -1.94 -31.07 40.12
CA ALA A 231 -2.84 -29.94 40.28
C ALA A 231 -2.59 -29.24 41.63
N GLN A 232 -2.17 -27.97 41.56
CA GLN A 232 -1.84 -27.17 42.74
C GLN A 232 -2.06 -25.66 42.54
N TYR A 233 -2.28 -25.21 41.30
CA TYR A 233 -2.44 -23.80 40.97
C TYR A 233 -3.91 -23.44 40.85
N ASP A 234 -4.26 -22.20 41.17
CA ASP A 234 -5.60 -21.66 40.96
C ASP A 234 -5.89 -21.50 39.46
N GLU A 235 -4.85 -21.22 38.66
CA GLU A 235 -4.97 -21.06 37.22
C GLU A 235 -3.65 -21.38 36.50
N ILE A 236 -3.76 -22.04 35.33
CA ILE A 236 -2.67 -22.15 34.35
C ILE A 236 -3.22 -21.75 32.97
N LYS A 237 -2.56 -20.84 32.26
CA LYS A 237 -2.96 -20.42 30.89
C LYS A 237 -1.80 -19.94 30.03
N ASN A 238 -2.06 -19.85 28.72
CA ASN A 238 -1.17 -19.17 27.80
C ASN A 238 -1.09 -17.66 28.12
N TYR A 239 0.11 -17.11 28.02
CA TYR A 239 0.32 -15.67 28.12
C TYR A 239 0.29 -15.04 26.72
N ASN A 240 -0.93 -14.85 26.21
CA ASN A 240 -1.20 -14.46 24.81
C ASN A 240 -0.78 -13.03 24.44
N TYR A 241 -0.31 -12.26 25.40
CA TYR A 241 -0.03 -10.84 25.24
C TYR A 241 1.38 -10.58 24.72
N SER A 242 2.26 -11.57 24.67
CA SER A 242 3.69 -11.33 24.43
C SER A 242 4.33 -12.29 23.42
N ALA A 243 5.48 -11.90 22.91
CA ALA A 243 6.35 -12.76 22.10
C ALA A 243 6.92 -13.97 22.88
N PHE A 244 6.68 -14.07 24.19
CA PHE A 244 7.05 -15.21 25.02
C PHE A 244 6.05 -16.37 24.91
N SER A 245 4.88 -16.16 24.29
CA SER A 245 3.71 -17.04 24.42
C SER A 245 3.98 -18.53 24.15
N LYS A 246 4.96 -18.85 23.32
CA LYS A 246 5.32 -20.25 22.97
C LYS A 246 6.17 -20.97 24.00
N ASP A 247 6.84 -20.24 24.89
CA ASP A 247 7.83 -20.82 25.80
C ASP A 247 7.45 -20.70 27.28
N ILE A 248 6.36 -19.98 27.59
CA ILE A 248 5.90 -19.75 28.97
C ILE A 248 4.40 -19.96 29.16
N ALA A 249 4.02 -20.24 30.41
CA ALA A 249 2.63 -20.28 30.86
C ALA A 249 2.50 -19.38 32.09
N LEU A 250 1.43 -18.59 32.12
CA LEU A 250 1.07 -17.84 33.32
C LEU A 250 0.47 -18.80 34.33
N ILE A 251 1.00 -18.73 35.55
CA ILE A 251 0.50 -19.45 36.72
C ILE A 251 -0.05 -18.47 37.74
N ARG A 252 -1.12 -18.87 38.43
CA ARG A 252 -1.68 -18.14 39.56
C ARG A 252 -1.78 -19.03 40.78
N LEU A 253 -1.32 -18.52 41.91
CA LEU A 253 -1.43 -19.14 43.22
C LEU A 253 -1.68 -18.05 44.27
N ASP A 254 -2.71 -18.19 45.09
CA ASP A 254 -3.06 -17.25 46.16
C ASP A 254 -3.20 -15.79 45.67
N ASN A 255 -3.84 -15.60 44.52
CA ASN A 255 -3.96 -14.30 43.82
C ASN A 255 -2.62 -13.62 43.49
N ARG A 256 -1.55 -14.42 43.35
CA ARG A 256 -0.24 -13.97 42.87
C ARG A 256 0.10 -14.65 41.56
N GLU A 257 0.76 -13.90 40.69
CA GLU A 257 1.08 -14.34 39.34
C GLU A 257 2.58 -14.63 39.18
N GLY A 258 2.87 -15.61 38.32
CA GLY A 258 4.20 -16.04 37.95
C GLY A 258 4.23 -16.69 36.56
N PHE A 259 5.40 -17.18 36.17
CA PHE A 259 5.61 -17.89 34.91
C PHE A 259 6.33 -19.23 35.14
N LEU A 260 5.83 -20.24 34.45
CA LEU A 260 6.55 -21.48 34.18
C LEU A 260 7.21 -21.40 32.80
N ASP A 261 8.41 -21.95 32.67
CA ASP A 261 9.04 -22.21 31.37
C ASP A 261 8.55 -23.53 30.75
N LYS A 262 9.04 -23.83 29.54
CA LYS A 262 8.79 -25.11 28.84
C LYS A 262 9.27 -26.36 29.58
N ASN A 263 10.18 -26.23 30.54
CA ASN A 263 10.62 -27.33 31.39
C ASN A 263 9.78 -27.43 32.68
N LEU A 264 8.71 -26.63 32.77
CA LEU A 264 7.83 -26.50 33.93
C LEU A 264 8.57 -26.01 35.18
N THR A 265 9.62 -25.22 35.00
CA THR A 265 10.35 -24.53 36.06
C THR A 265 9.76 -23.14 36.29
N GLU A 266 9.57 -22.75 37.55
CA GLU A 266 9.16 -21.39 37.93
C GLU A 266 10.29 -20.38 37.68
N ILE A 267 10.33 -19.84 36.46
CA ILE A 267 11.26 -18.76 36.09
C ILE A 267 10.89 -17.44 36.74
N ILE A 268 9.59 -17.23 36.99
CA ILE A 268 9.05 -16.13 37.79
C ILE A 268 8.11 -16.78 38.82
N PRO A 269 8.46 -16.83 40.12
CA PRO A 269 7.60 -17.46 41.11
C PRO A 269 6.30 -16.66 41.30
N PRO A 270 5.18 -17.31 41.66
CA PRO A 270 3.88 -16.66 41.84
C PRO A 270 3.86 -15.78 43.09
N LYS A 271 4.46 -14.59 42.99
CA LYS A 271 4.54 -13.60 44.08
C LYS A 271 4.15 -12.18 43.67
N TYR A 272 3.93 -11.95 42.37
CA TYR A 272 3.60 -10.62 41.84
C TYR A 272 2.10 -10.39 41.89
N GLN A 273 1.70 -9.15 42.14
CA GLN A 273 0.28 -8.78 42.21
C GLN A 273 -0.35 -8.72 40.83
N ASP A 274 0.46 -8.42 39.81
CA ASP A 274 0.06 -8.26 38.41
C ASP A 274 1.30 -8.45 37.52
N ILE A 275 1.13 -9.16 36.40
CA ILE A 275 2.14 -9.32 35.35
C ILE A 275 1.57 -8.79 34.02
N GLY A 276 2.07 -7.64 33.59
CA GLY A 276 1.63 -6.94 32.39
C GLY A 276 2.69 -6.86 31.31
N LEU A 277 2.34 -6.31 30.15
CA LEU A 277 3.32 -5.85 29.18
C LEU A 277 3.72 -4.42 29.49
N VAL A 278 4.95 -4.06 29.13
CA VAL A 278 5.29 -2.65 28.98
C VAL A 278 4.50 -2.10 27.79
N ASP A 279 3.82 -0.96 27.98
CA ASP A 279 2.99 -0.34 26.94
C ASP A 279 3.77 -0.17 25.64
N ARG A 280 3.10 -0.37 24.50
CA ARG A 280 3.68 -0.32 23.15
C ARG A 280 4.86 -1.27 22.90
N THR A 281 5.13 -2.21 23.81
CA THR A 281 6.07 -3.31 23.60
C THR A 281 5.34 -4.64 23.49
N LYS A 282 5.96 -5.61 22.81
CA LYS A 282 5.45 -7.00 22.74
C LYS A 282 6.37 -7.99 23.44
N ASP A 283 7.45 -7.50 24.01
CA ASP A 283 8.61 -8.29 24.41
C ASP A 283 9.27 -7.89 25.71
N LEU A 284 8.72 -6.88 26.38
CA LEU A 284 9.05 -6.54 27.75
C LEU A 284 7.84 -6.77 28.64
N VAL A 285 8.10 -7.24 29.84
CA VAL A 285 7.09 -7.58 30.83
C VAL A 285 7.31 -6.72 32.07
N GLU A 286 6.21 -6.19 32.58
CA GLU A 286 6.13 -5.47 33.85
C GLU A 286 5.71 -6.42 34.96
N LEU A 287 6.47 -6.44 36.04
CA LEU A 287 6.18 -7.20 37.25
C LEU A 287 5.87 -6.23 38.38
N LYS A 288 4.63 -6.23 38.87
CA LYS A 288 4.19 -5.31 39.93
C LYS A 288 4.22 -5.98 41.30
N LEU A 289 4.93 -5.36 42.25
CA LEU A 289 5.06 -5.82 43.63
C LEU A 289 5.10 -4.62 44.59
N ASN A 290 4.12 -4.52 45.48
CA ASN A 290 4.04 -3.51 46.55
C ASN A 290 4.18 -2.07 46.01
N GLY A 291 3.50 -1.76 44.90
CA GLY A 291 3.55 -0.45 44.25
C GLY A 291 4.84 -0.16 43.48
N LYS A 292 5.78 -1.11 43.38
CA LYS A 292 6.98 -1.00 42.56
C LYS A 292 6.86 -1.86 41.31
N THR A 293 7.30 -1.32 40.18
CA THR A 293 7.34 -2.02 38.89
C THR A 293 8.77 -2.44 38.58
N LYS A 294 8.95 -3.70 38.18
CA LYS A 294 10.19 -4.20 37.58
C LYS A 294 9.93 -4.50 36.11
N ILE A 295 10.90 -4.18 35.26
CA ILE A 295 10.82 -4.51 33.83
C ILE A 295 11.81 -5.64 33.55
N ILE A 296 11.34 -6.67 32.86
CA ILE A 296 12.19 -7.76 32.38
C ILE A 296 12.08 -7.92 30.87
N ASN A 297 13.17 -8.37 30.25
CA ASN A 297 13.20 -8.70 28.83
C ASN A 297 12.89 -10.18 28.56
N ARG A 298 12.96 -10.59 27.28
CA ARG A 298 12.77 -11.99 26.84
C ARG A 298 13.67 -13.04 27.49
N LYS A 299 14.81 -12.61 28.03
CA LYS A 299 15.75 -13.46 28.75
C LYS A 299 15.52 -13.43 30.27
N PHE A 300 14.41 -12.87 30.72
CA PHE A 300 14.06 -12.66 32.13
C PHE A 300 15.11 -11.84 32.90
N LYS A 301 15.90 -11.03 32.19
CA LYS A 301 16.86 -10.11 32.81
C LYS A 301 16.12 -8.85 33.24
N GLU A 302 16.26 -8.48 34.51
CA GLU A 302 15.77 -7.21 35.05
C GLU A 302 16.51 -6.03 34.39
N LEU A 303 15.74 -5.07 33.90
CA LEU A 303 16.20 -3.83 33.29
C LEU A 303 16.03 -2.68 34.28
N PHE A 304 16.82 -1.62 34.11
CA PHE A 304 16.72 -0.37 34.88
C PHE A 304 16.86 -0.52 36.40
N VAL A 305 17.58 -1.54 36.88
CA VAL A 305 17.86 -1.76 38.30
C VAL A 305 18.42 -0.50 38.97
N ASN A 306 17.88 -0.14 40.14
CA ASN A 306 18.21 1.06 40.93
C ASN A 306 17.83 2.42 40.31
N ASN A 307 17.11 2.46 39.20
CA ASN A 307 16.60 3.72 38.66
C ASN A 307 15.20 4.01 39.20
N ASN A 308 15.01 5.26 39.65
CA ASN A 308 13.70 5.78 40.05
C ASN A 308 13.11 6.57 38.86
N TYR A 309 12.67 5.84 37.84
CA TYR A 309 11.93 6.40 36.71
C TYR A 309 10.42 6.32 36.99
N ASP A 310 9.69 7.31 36.48
CA ASP A 310 8.24 7.42 36.73
C ASP A 310 7.44 6.60 35.73
N ASP A 311 7.93 6.47 34.49
CA ASP A 311 7.29 5.71 33.42
C ASP A 311 8.31 5.20 32.38
N ILE A 312 8.01 4.05 31.77
CA ILE A 312 8.80 3.43 30.72
C ILE A 312 7.82 2.80 29.72
N ALA A 313 7.92 3.18 28.45
CA ALA A 313 7.06 2.66 27.40
C ALA A 313 7.81 2.50 26.06
N GLY A 314 7.29 1.70 25.14
CA GLY A 314 7.81 1.63 23.77
C GLY A 314 7.59 2.95 23.04
N ASP A 315 8.63 3.51 22.44
CA ASP A 315 8.55 4.82 21.79
C ASP A 315 7.64 4.82 20.53
N TYR A 316 6.91 5.91 20.29
CA TYR A 316 5.98 6.05 19.14
C TYR A 316 6.71 6.15 17.80
N ASP A 317 7.80 6.90 17.76
CA ASP A 317 8.55 7.21 16.55
C ASP A 317 9.63 6.15 16.25
N PHE A 318 10.11 5.46 17.30
CA PHE A 318 11.22 4.53 17.30
C PHE A 318 10.81 3.16 17.87
N LYS A 319 10.23 2.30 17.00
CA LYS A 319 9.70 0.96 17.32
C LYS A 319 10.58 0.07 18.22
N ASP A 320 11.90 0.24 18.17
CA ASP A 320 12.86 -0.58 18.91
C ASP A 320 13.54 0.14 20.08
N LEU A 321 13.07 1.34 20.41
CA LEU A 321 13.51 2.09 21.57
C LEU A 321 12.39 2.20 22.62
N LEU A 322 12.82 2.47 23.83
CA LEU A 322 12.00 2.75 24.99
C LEU A 322 12.13 4.22 25.33
N GLU A 323 11.00 4.89 25.46
CA GLU A 323 10.91 6.19 26.10
C GLU A 323 10.92 5.99 27.62
N VAL A 324 11.81 6.70 28.30
CA VAL A 324 11.96 6.65 29.76
C VAL A 324 11.74 8.04 30.33
N LYS A 325 10.81 8.16 31.27
CA LYS A 325 10.38 9.43 31.86
C LYS A 325 10.81 9.56 33.32
N LYS A 326 11.24 10.77 33.68
CA LYS A 326 11.45 11.21 35.08
C LYS A 326 11.10 12.68 35.25
N GLY A 327 10.08 12.98 36.05
CA GLY A 327 9.45 14.28 36.08
C GLY A 327 8.99 14.68 34.67
N GLU A 328 9.33 15.88 34.23
CA GLU A 328 9.03 16.40 32.89
C GLU A 328 10.16 16.12 31.87
N LEU A 329 11.09 15.22 32.20
CA LEU A 329 12.25 14.92 31.36
C LEU A 329 12.16 13.51 30.79
N TYR A 330 12.62 13.39 29.56
CA TYR A 330 12.58 12.19 28.75
C TYR A 330 13.98 11.78 28.31
N GLY A 331 14.16 10.47 28.13
CA GLY A 331 15.32 9.83 27.52
C GLY A 331 14.89 8.66 26.65
N LEU A 332 15.81 8.17 25.82
CA LEU A 332 15.59 7.02 24.94
C LEU A 332 16.61 5.94 25.24
N PHE A 333 16.13 4.71 25.36
CA PHE A 333 16.92 3.52 25.69
C PHE A 333 16.62 2.40 24.70
N THR A 334 17.55 1.46 24.52
CA THR A 334 17.23 0.22 23.78
C THR A 334 16.40 -0.72 24.65
N LYS A 335 15.79 -1.74 24.03
CA LYS A 335 15.06 -2.82 24.74
C LYS A 335 15.96 -3.67 25.67
N GLU A 336 17.28 -3.54 25.54
CA GLU A 336 18.27 -4.13 26.45
C GLU A 336 18.62 -3.21 27.63
N GLY A 337 18.04 -2.01 27.69
CA GLY A 337 18.29 -1.00 28.71
C GLY A 337 19.55 -0.16 28.49
N LYS A 338 20.11 -0.14 27.26
CA LYS A 338 21.26 0.74 26.93
C LYS A 338 20.75 2.16 26.68
N GLU A 339 21.35 3.16 27.33
CA GLU A 339 21.05 4.57 27.08
C GLU A 339 21.48 4.99 25.66
N ILE A 340 20.57 5.62 24.92
CA ILE A 340 20.81 6.29 23.64
C ILE A 340 20.75 7.81 23.85
N ILE A 341 19.70 8.27 24.51
CA ILE A 341 19.51 9.66 24.93
C ILE A 341 19.31 9.68 26.45
N PRO A 342 20.13 10.40 27.22
CA PRO A 342 19.94 10.52 28.67
C PRO A 342 18.62 11.21 29.00
N VAL A 343 18.04 10.87 30.16
CA VAL A 343 16.80 11.46 30.68
C VAL A 343 17.06 12.91 31.14
N LYS A 344 17.11 13.84 30.19
CA LYS A 344 17.44 15.26 30.45
C LYS A 344 16.75 16.27 29.52
N TYR A 345 15.92 15.80 28.59
CA TYR A 345 15.28 16.67 27.61
C TYR A 345 13.76 16.65 27.80
N PRO A 346 13.09 17.82 27.85
CA PRO A 346 11.63 17.87 27.86
C PRO A 346 11.00 17.42 26.54
N TYR A 347 11.74 17.48 25.43
CA TYR A 347 11.26 17.06 24.12
C TYR A 347 12.30 16.25 23.37
N ILE A 348 11.88 15.07 22.89
CA ILE A 348 12.60 14.21 21.98
C ILE A 348 11.66 13.89 20.82
N SER A 349 12.14 13.96 19.59
CA SER A 349 11.32 13.65 18.41
C SER A 349 12.16 13.08 17.28
N LYS A 350 11.52 12.35 16.37
CA LYS A 350 12.17 11.95 15.13
C LYS A 350 12.38 13.12 14.18
N MET A 351 13.52 13.12 13.51
CA MET A 351 13.85 13.99 12.40
C MET A 351 13.89 13.18 11.10
N GLU A 352 13.68 13.85 9.96
CA GLU A 352 13.96 13.27 8.65
C GLU A 352 15.37 12.66 8.60
N GLY A 353 15.56 11.60 7.81
CA GLY A 353 16.83 10.85 7.76
C GLY A 353 17.04 9.88 8.92
N GLY A 354 16.07 9.75 9.83
CA GLY A 354 16.12 8.79 10.93
C GLY A 354 16.93 9.26 12.15
N PHE A 355 17.29 10.54 12.20
CA PHE A 355 17.99 11.14 13.33
C PHE A 355 17.04 11.47 14.47
N ILE A 356 17.59 11.57 15.68
CA ILE A 356 16.84 11.93 16.89
C ILE A 356 17.09 13.42 17.16
N LYS A 357 16.02 14.22 17.12
CA LYS A 357 16.06 15.63 17.54
C LYS A 357 15.76 15.70 19.04
N VAL A 358 16.53 16.51 19.75
CA VAL A 358 16.26 16.85 21.15
C VAL A 358 16.08 18.36 21.29
N ALA A 359 15.26 18.80 22.25
CA ALA A 359 15.14 20.21 22.59
C ALA A 359 15.26 20.43 24.10
N THR A 360 15.93 21.51 24.49
CA THR A 360 15.94 22.00 25.88
C THR A 360 14.65 22.75 26.20
N ALA A 361 14.41 23.05 27.48
CA ALA A 361 13.28 23.89 27.90
C ALA A 361 13.32 25.29 27.25
N ASP A 362 14.52 25.82 27.00
CA ASP A 362 14.73 27.11 26.32
C ASP A 362 14.66 27.02 24.78
N SER A 363 14.10 25.93 24.24
CA SER A 363 13.96 25.71 22.80
C SER A 363 15.28 25.70 22.02
N LEU A 364 16.37 25.23 22.65
CA LEU A 364 17.63 24.96 21.96
C LEU A 364 17.66 23.52 21.47
N TYR A 365 18.02 23.33 20.20
CA TYR A 365 17.94 22.06 19.51
C TYR A 365 19.30 21.38 19.37
N GLY A 366 19.29 20.06 19.53
CA GLY A 366 20.41 19.16 19.25
C GLY A 366 19.97 17.97 18.40
N ALA A 367 20.94 17.21 17.93
CA ALA A 367 20.70 16.01 17.13
C ALA A 367 21.65 14.88 17.52
N TYR A 368 21.08 13.67 17.54
CA TYR A 368 21.78 12.42 17.77
C TYR A 368 21.49 11.46 16.61
N ASP A 369 22.39 10.51 16.39
CA ASP A 369 22.03 9.30 15.64
C ASP A 369 21.34 8.26 16.55
N THR A 370 20.83 7.19 15.95
CA THR A 370 20.13 6.10 16.67
C THR A 370 21.06 5.23 17.52
N THR A 371 22.37 5.42 17.42
CA THR A 371 23.36 4.72 18.27
C THR A 371 23.65 5.47 19.57
N GLY A 372 23.23 6.74 19.64
CA GLY A 372 23.49 7.67 20.75
C GLY A 372 24.66 8.61 20.49
N LYS A 373 25.24 8.62 19.27
CA LYS A 373 26.29 9.57 18.92
C LYS A 373 25.70 10.97 18.82
N VAL A 374 26.30 11.92 19.53
CA VAL A 374 25.98 13.34 19.38
C VAL A 374 26.46 13.82 18.01
N ILE A 375 25.54 14.26 17.16
CA ILE A 375 25.85 14.93 15.89
C ILE A 375 25.96 16.44 16.16
N ALA A 376 24.98 16.98 16.89
CA ALA A 376 24.91 18.38 17.24
C ALA A 376 24.48 18.52 18.71
N PRO A 377 25.24 19.21 19.57
CA PRO A 377 24.80 19.48 20.93
C PRO A 377 23.56 20.39 20.95
N ALA A 378 22.76 20.32 22.02
CA ALA A 378 21.51 21.07 22.15
C ALA A 378 21.73 22.56 22.47
N ILE A 379 22.31 23.29 21.51
CA ILE A 379 22.68 24.71 21.64
C ILE A 379 22.15 25.58 20.49
N TYR A 380 21.53 25.00 19.47
CA TYR A 380 21.15 25.71 18.25
C TYR A 380 19.73 26.26 18.32
N LYS A 381 19.51 27.51 17.89
CA LYS A 381 18.18 28.13 17.79
C LYS A 381 17.32 27.46 16.71
N ARG A 382 17.94 26.98 15.64
CA ARG A 382 17.30 26.15 14.61
C ARG A 382 18.22 25.02 14.21
N LEU A 383 17.64 23.83 14.05
CA LEU A 383 18.32 22.65 13.56
C LEU A 383 17.31 21.76 12.82
N TRP A 384 17.58 21.46 11.57
CA TRP A 384 16.78 20.55 10.75
C TRP A 384 17.67 19.79 9.77
N PHE A 385 17.27 18.57 9.43
CA PHE A 385 17.94 17.76 8.43
C PHE A 385 17.49 18.21 7.03
N SER A 386 18.45 18.37 6.15
CA SER A 386 18.27 18.66 4.73
C SER A 386 19.27 17.79 3.98
N PRO A 387 18.84 16.58 3.55
CA PRO A 387 19.73 15.57 3.03
C PRO A 387 20.79 16.12 2.05
N PRO A 388 22.07 15.75 2.19
CA PRO A 388 22.62 14.77 3.15
C PRO A 388 23.16 15.38 4.46
N MET A 389 22.84 16.63 4.78
CA MET A 389 23.44 17.39 5.90
C MET A 389 22.37 18.02 6.79
N PHE A 390 22.77 18.61 7.91
CA PHE A 390 21.89 19.48 8.70
C PHE A 390 22.05 20.93 8.27
N PHE A 391 21.00 21.73 8.38
CA PHE A 391 21.13 23.16 8.54
C PHE A 391 21.06 23.51 10.02
N TYR A 392 21.90 24.46 10.43
CA TYR A 392 21.95 24.97 11.79
C TYR A 392 21.91 26.50 11.81
N GLU A 393 21.36 27.04 12.89
CA GLU A 393 21.43 28.45 13.24
C GLU A 393 21.77 28.56 14.72
N LEU A 394 22.99 29.00 15.03
CA LEU A 394 23.39 29.33 16.40
C LEU A 394 23.07 30.80 16.70
N ASN A 395 23.41 31.69 15.76
CA ASN A 395 23.10 33.11 15.76
C ASN A 395 23.27 33.69 14.35
N ASP A 396 23.03 34.99 14.16
CA ASP A 396 23.11 35.64 12.83
C ASP A 396 24.47 35.52 12.14
N LYS A 397 25.56 35.40 12.91
CA LYS A 397 26.94 35.29 12.42
C LYS A 397 27.43 33.85 12.30
N ASP A 398 26.71 32.88 12.85
CA ASP A 398 27.07 31.46 12.85
C ASP A 398 25.83 30.62 12.50
N LYS A 399 25.61 30.50 11.20
CA LYS A 399 24.50 29.75 10.59
C LYS A 399 24.94 29.17 9.26
N GLY A 400 24.47 27.97 8.92
CA GLY A 400 24.85 27.31 7.68
C GLY A 400 24.55 25.82 7.71
N ARG A 401 25.48 25.01 7.19
CA ARG A 401 25.30 23.56 7.06
C ARG A 401 26.26 22.79 7.97
N MET A 402 25.85 21.62 8.45
CA MET A 402 26.65 20.74 9.29
C MET A 402 26.59 19.31 8.77
N ASP A 403 27.74 18.66 8.63
CA ASP A 403 27.78 17.25 8.22
C ASP A 403 27.39 16.30 9.35
N LEU A 404 27.32 15.00 9.06
CA LEU A 404 26.97 13.97 10.05
C LEU A 404 28.08 13.70 11.09
N ALA A 405 29.27 14.28 10.88
CA ALA A 405 30.36 14.27 11.85
C ALA A 405 30.34 15.49 12.77
N GLY A 406 29.46 16.48 12.52
CA GLY A 406 29.36 17.72 13.28
C GLY A 406 30.21 18.87 12.73
N ASN A 407 30.87 18.71 11.57
CA ASN A 407 31.67 19.76 10.96
C ASN A 407 30.76 20.84 10.34
N LYS A 408 31.04 22.11 10.64
CA LYS A 408 30.22 23.25 10.22
C LYS A 408 30.77 23.96 8.99
N ILE A 409 29.88 24.33 8.08
CA ILE A 409 30.09 25.26 6.97
C ILE A 409 29.27 26.52 7.30
N ASN A 410 29.94 27.61 7.67
CA ASN A 410 29.28 28.87 7.98
C ASN A 410 28.97 29.64 6.69
N LEU A 411 27.68 29.95 6.49
CA LEU A 411 27.12 30.63 5.32
C LEU A 411 26.50 31.98 5.66
N ALA A 412 26.82 32.55 6.83
CA ALA A 412 26.26 33.81 7.31
C ALA A 412 26.52 35.02 6.40
N GLU A 413 27.55 34.97 5.55
CA GLU A 413 27.90 36.03 4.58
C GLU A 413 26.97 36.10 3.36
N TYR A 414 26.12 35.09 3.14
CA TYR A 414 25.19 35.04 2.02
C TYR A 414 23.77 35.44 2.46
N GLU A 415 23.07 36.19 1.60
CA GLU A 415 21.69 36.64 1.86
C GLU A 415 20.74 35.43 1.89
N LYS A 416 20.87 34.55 0.89
CA LYS A 416 20.00 33.40 0.63
C LYS A 416 20.78 32.31 -0.10
N GLY A 417 20.29 31.09 -0.01
CA GLY A 417 20.80 29.99 -0.81
C GLY A 417 19.90 28.76 -0.77
N PHE A 418 20.21 27.79 -1.62
CA PHE A 418 19.59 26.47 -1.62
C PHE A 418 20.62 25.41 -2.02
N VAL A 419 20.37 24.17 -1.60
CA VAL A 419 21.24 23.02 -1.86
C VAL A 419 20.97 22.49 -3.27
N LEU A 420 22.02 22.28 -4.05
CA LEU A 420 21.94 21.61 -5.35
C LEU A 420 22.38 20.14 -5.25
N SER A 421 23.40 19.87 -4.45
CA SER A 421 23.90 18.51 -4.19
C SER A 421 24.62 18.43 -2.84
N SER A 422 25.21 17.26 -2.53
CA SER A 422 26.00 17.07 -1.32
C SER A 422 27.13 18.10 -1.16
N ASN A 423 27.74 18.54 -2.27
CA ASN A 423 28.89 19.45 -2.28
C ASN A 423 28.65 20.79 -3.00
N LEU A 424 27.43 21.10 -3.42
CA LEU A 424 27.17 22.29 -4.22
C LEU A 424 25.97 23.09 -3.71
N LEU A 425 26.16 24.40 -3.62
CA LEU A 425 25.19 25.36 -3.12
C LEU A 425 25.00 26.49 -4.13
N ALA A 426 23.75 26.82 -4.43
CA ALA A 426 23.42 28.08 -5.07
C ALA A 426 23.23 29.13 -3.99
N VAL A 427 24.01 30.20 -4.03
CA VAL A 427 24.01 31.26 -3.01
C VAL A 427 23.92 32.63 -3.66
N LYS A 428 23.35 33.59 -2.93
CA LYS A 428 23.20 34.97 -3.35
C LYS A 428 23.92 35.88 -2.37
N LYS A 429 24.80 36.76 -2.87
CA LYS A 429 25.41 37.83 -2.07
C LYS A 429 24.38 38.92 -1.76
N GLU A 430 24.57 39.64 -0.66
CA GLU A 430 23.70 40.76 -0.29
C GLU A 430 23.70 41.82 -1.41
N LYS A 431 22.50 42.21 -1.88
CA LYS A 431 22.30 43.14 -3.01
C LYS A 431 22.98 42.70 -4.33
N GLY A 432 23.42 41.45 -4.42
CA GLY A 432 24.13 40.88 -5.56
C GLY A 432 23.32 39.88 -6.37
N ASN A 433 24.01 39.23 -7.30
CA ASN A 433 23.49 38.14 -8.10
C ASN A 433 23.69 36.79 -7.39
N TRP A 434 23.11 35.74 -7.96
CA TRP A 434 23.34 34.33 -7.62
C TRP A 434 24.61 33.82 -8.28
N GLY A 435 25.30 32.93 -7.57
CA GLY A 435 26.42 32.12 -8.06
C GLY A 435 26.39 30.75 -7.40
N LEU A 436 27.28 29.85 -7.83
CA LEU A 436 27.44 28.53 -7.22
C LEU A 436 28.75 28.45 -6.44
N ILE A 437 28.69 27.84 -5.26
CA ILE A 437 29.87 27.56 -4.43
C ILE A 437 29.89 26.08 -4.02
N ASP A 438 31.08 25.56 -3.75
CA ASP A 438 31.23 24.28 -3.06
C ASP A 438 31.11 24.42 -1.53
N ASN A 439 31.19 23.29 -0.81
CA ASN A 439 31.16 23.30 0.67
C ASN A 439 32.38 23.98 1.32
N ASN A 440 33.48 24.16 0.59
CA ASN A 440 34.65 24.95 1.01
C ASN A 440 34.50 26.44 0.67
N LYS A 441 33.32 26.84 0.18
CA LYS A 441 32.99 28.19 -0.29
C LYS A 441 33.81 28.66 -1.49
N LYS A 442 34.42 27.72 -2.23
CA LYS A 442 35.07 28.01 -3.51
C LYS A 442 33.99 28.28 -4.56
N THR A 443 34.12 29.36 -5.30
CA THR A 443 33.23 29.68 -6.42
C THR A 443 33.36 28.65 -7.53
N VAL A 444 32.23 28.08 -7.94
CA VAL A 444 32.08 27.15 -9.05
C VAL A 444 31.48 27.86 -10.26
N LEU A 445 30.47 28.70 -10.04
CA LEU A 445 29.94 29.64 -11.04
C LEU A 445 29.90 31.05 -10.45
N ASP A 446 30.36 32.02 -11.21
CA ASP A 446 30.43 33.42 -10.80
C ASP A 446 29.06 33.99 -10.46
N PHE A 447 29.08 35.05 -9.66
CA PHE A 447 27.88 35.76 -9.18
C PHE A 447 27.32 36.67 -10.27
N ASP A 448 26.83 36.05 -11.35
CA ASP A 448 26.47 36.70 -12.62
C ASP A 448 24.97 36.58 -12.95
N TYR A 449 24.23 35.80 -12.17
CA TYR A 449 22.87 35.39 -12.48
C TYR A 449 21.86 36.12 -11.62
N GLU A 450 20.87 36.75 -12.23
CA GLU A 450 19.84 37.48 -11.49
C GLU A 450 18.94 36.51 -10.69
N SER A 451 18.71 35.32 -11.23
CA SER A 451 17.99 34.26 -10.56
C SER A 451 18.51 32.88 -10.97
N MET A 452 18.53 31.98 -9.99
CA MET A 452 18.77 30.55 -10.17
C MET A 452 17.69 29.77 -9.43
N ARG A 453 17.29 28.63 -9.98
CA ARG A 453 16.40 27.66 -9.31
C ARG A 453 16.82 26.24 -9.65
N TYR A 454 16.66 25.34 -8.69
CA TYR A 454 16.83 23.91 -8.92
C TYR A 454 15.88 23.41 -10.03
N LEU A 455 16.38 22.55 -10.93
CA LEU A 455 15.57 21.87 -11.94
C LEU A 455 15.60 20.35 -11.74
N SER A 456 16.80 19.78 -11.66
CA SER A 456 17.08 18.35 -11.48
C SER A 456 18.50 18.15 -10.94
N ASP A 457 18.92 16.89 -10.76
CA ASP A 457 20.15 16.51 -10.05
C ASP A 457 21.45 17.09 -10.63
N ASP A 458 21.44 17.51 -11.89
CA ASP A 458 22.60 18.09 -12.59
C ASP A 458 22.28 19.39 -13.33
N LYS A 459 21.05 19.90 -13.24
CA LYS A 459 20.58 21.08 -13.98
C LYS A 459 19.88 22.10 -13.10
N LEU A 460 19.97 23.34 -13.54
CA LEU A 460 19.28 24.46 -12.92
C LEU A 460 18.62 25.34 -13.98
N LEU A 461 17.56 26.02 -13.55
CA LEU A 461 16.99 27.15 -14.28
C LEU A 461 17.80 28.39 -13.94
N PHE A 462 18.18 29.16 -14.94
CA PHE A 462 18.91 30.41 -14.75
C PHE A 462 18.28 31.56 -15.51
N ARG A 463 18.61 32.77 -15.06
CA ARG A 463 18.23 34.03 -15.68
C ARG A 463 19.36 35.03 -15.57
N LYS A 464 19.79 35.61 -16.68
CA LYS A 464 20.78 36.68 -16.73
C LYS A 464 20.11 38.00 -17.12
N LYS A 465 20.62 39.12 -16.60
CA LYS A 465 20.15 40.44 -16.99
C LYS A 465 20.79 40.81 -18.33
N THR A 466 20.04 40.75 -19.42
CA THR A 466 20.54 41.19 -20.73
C THR A 466 20.30 42.69 -20.90
N LEU A 467 21.37 43.47 -21.06
CA LEU A 467 21.34 44.88 -21.44
C LEU A 467 21.33 44.97 -22.98
N PHE A 468 20.18 44.73 -23.60
CA PHE A 468 19.97 45.18 -25.00
C PHE A 468 18.73 46.06 -25.03
N GLY A 469 18.87 47.20 -25.72
CA GLY A 469 17.99 48.35 -25.65
C GLY A 469 16.52 48.03 -25.88
N LEU A 470 15.68 48.68 -25.07
CA LEU A 470 14.21 48.76 -25.19
C LEU A 470 13.44 47.47 -24.86
N GLY A 471 13.64 46.93 -23.65
CA GLY A 471 12.66 46.05 -23.00
C GLY A 471 13.30 45.08 -22.01
N LYS A 472 12.86 45.11 -20.73
CA LYS A 472 13.26 44.11 -19.73
C LYS A 472 12.66 42.75 -20.11
N VAL A 473 13.41 41.93 -20.81
CA VAL A 473 13.07 40.54 -21.01
C VAL A 473 13.96 39.71 -20.11
N SER A 474 13.36 38.90 -19.27
CA SER A 474 14.08 38.02 -18.36
C SER A 474 13.52 36.62 -18.49
N ASP A 475 13.81 36.04 -19.65
CA ASP A 475 13.44 34.67 -20.00
C ASP A 475 14.34 33.69 -19.23
N TRP A 476 13.79 32.54 -18.89
CA TRP A 476 14.48 31.45 -18.23
C TRP A 476 15.16 30.56 -19.28
N GLY A 477 16.38 30.13 -18.96
CA GLY A 477 17.08 29.07 -19.65
C GLY A 477 17.41 27.92 -18.71
N VAL A 478 17.96 26.84 -19.27
CA VAL A 478 18.44 25.67 -18.52
C VAL A 478 19.94 25.54 -18.74
N MET A 479 20.69 25.32 -17.67
CA MET A 479 22.11 25.00 -17.74
C MET A 479 22.47 23.87 -16.78
N ASP A 480 23.58 23.20 -17.04
CA ASP A 480 24.16 22.26 -16.07
C ASP A 480 24.92 23.02 -14.96
N PHE A 481 25.36 22.29 -13.93
CA PHE A 481 26.11 22.87 -12.81
C PHE A 481 27.54 23.33 -13.17
N LYS A 482 28.04 23.01 -14.37
CA LYS A 482 29.31 23.51 -14.91
C LYS A 482 29.12 24.80 -15.71
N GLY A 483 27.87 25.25 -15.91
CA GLY A 483 27.53 26.46 -16.65
C GLY A 483 27.31 26.25 -18.15
N ASN A 484 27.26 24.99 -18.62
CA ASN A 484 26.94 24.71 -20.03
C ASN A 484 25.44 24.92 -20.25
N ILE A 485 25.08 25.78 -21.21
CA ILE A 485 23.68 26.04 -21.56
C ILE A 485 23.10 24.82 -22.30
N VAL A 486 22.02 24.27 -21.75
CA VAL A 486 21.25 23.15 -22.32
C VAL A 486 20.09 23.67 -23.17
N THR A 487 19.40 24.70 -22.67
CA THR A 487 18.32 25.40 -23.37
C THR A 487 18.50 26.89 -23.18
N GLU A 488 18.57 27.62 -24.28
CA GLU A 488 18.74 29.07 -24.27
C GLU A 488 17.56 29.79 -23.58
N PRO A 489 17.81 30.94 -22.91
CA PRO A 489 16.76 31.75 -22.31
C PRO A 489 15.68 32.16 -23.31
N SER A 490 14.52 31.49 -23.24
CA SER A 490 13.48 31.63 -24.26
C SER A 490 12.04 31.46 -23.73
N PHE A 491 11.88 31.13 -22.45
CA PHE A 491 10.57 30.84 -21.87
C PHE A 491 10.35 31.50 -20.51
N THR A 492 9.08 31.58 -20.11
CA THR A 492 8.66 31.90 -18.74
C THR A 492 8.15 30.64 -18.04
N ILE A 493 8.22 30.60 -16.71
CA ILE A 493 7.66 29.50 -15.92
C ILE A 493 6.16 29.78 -15.72
N TYR A 494 5.31 28.95 -16.32
CA TYR A 494 3.86 29.10 -16.26
C TYR A 494 3.33 28.50 -14.95
N LYS A 495 2.71 29.34 -14.10
CA LYS A 495 2.34 28.97 -12.72
C LYS A 495 0.88 28.56 -12.52
N SER A 496 0.00 28.74 -13.51
CA SER A 496 -1.47 28.74 -13.31
C SER A 496 -2.19 27.43 -13.64
N VAL A 497 -1.50 26.29 -13.71
CA VAL A 497 -2.17 24.99 -13.96
C VAL A 497 -2.32 24.22 -12.66
N ASN A 498 -3.45 23.51 -12.52
CA ASN A 498 -3.61 22.48 -11.50
C ASN A 498 -2.56 21.39 -11.72
N ARG A 499 -1.49 21.42 -10.92
CA ARG A 499 -0.32 20.53 -11.05
C ARG A 499 -0.65 19.05 -10.88
N ARG A 500 -1.84 18.71 -10.38
CA ARG A 500 -2.28 17.33 -10.13
C ARG A 500 -2.16 16.41 -11.34
N PHE A 501 -2.27 16.93 -12.56
CA PHE A 501 -2.28 16.13 -13.79
C PHE A 501 -0.98 16.22 -14.60
N ILE A 502 0.04 16.91 -14.09
CA ILE A 502 1.30 17.11 -14.79
C ILE A 502 2.35 16.19 -14.15
N PRO A 503 3.05 15.35 -14.94
CA PRO A 503 4.15 14.53 -14.43
C PRO A 503 5.21 15.34 -13.70
N ASP A 504 5.75 14.80 -12.61
CA ASP A 504 6.80 15.46 -11.82
C ASP A 504 8.08 15.71 -12.61
N ASN A 505 8.35 14.93 -13.66
CA ASN A 505 9.49 15.14 -14.55
C ASN A 505 9.27 16.24 -15.62
N LEU A 506 8.08 16.84 -15.70
CA LEU A 506 7.79 17.94 -16.63
C LEU A 506 7.62 19.27 -15.91
N LEU A 507 8.08 20.34 -16.54
CA LEU A 507 7.87 21.72 -16.13
C LEU A 507 7.05 22.45 -17.19
N THR A 508 5.92 23.04 -16.79
CA THR A 508 5.11 23.86 -17.69
C THR A 508 5.81 25.18 -17.99
N ILE A 509 5.99 25.45 -19.27
CA ILE A 509 6.65 26.64 -19.77
C ILE A 509 5.72 27.41 -20.69
N SER A 510 5.93 28.72 -20.82
CA SER A 510 5.16 29.54 -21.72
C SER A 510 6.04 30.56 -22.45
N THR A 511 5.70 30.82 -23.71
CA THR A 511 6.32 31.88 -24.51
C THR A 511 5.70 33.23 -24.19
N LYS A 512 6.28 34.31 -24.71
CA LYS A 512 5.71 35.67 -24.61
C LYS A 512 4.33 35.81 -25.26
N ALA A 513 4.03 34.96 -26.25
CA ALA A 513 2.73 34.90 -26.90
C ALA A 513 1.70 34.09 -26.09
N PHE A 514 2.03 33.70 -24.86
CA PHE A 514 1.21 32.87 -23.97
C PHE A 514 0.91 31.47 -24.50
N ASN A 515 1.63 31.00 -25.51
CA ASN A 515 1.59 29.59 -25.89
C ASN A 515 2.28 28.76 -24.82
N VAL A 516 1.65 27.66 -24.43
CA VAL A 516 2.06 26.77 -23.36
C VAL A 516 2.64 25.49 -23.95
N GLY A 517 3.75 25.04 -23.37
CA GLY A 517 4.43 23.79 -23.67
C GLY A 517 5.05 23.19 -22.42
N PHE A 518 5.87 22.17 -22.61
CA PHE A 518 6.46 21.40 -21.51
C PHE A 518 7.95 21.21 -21.72
N LEU A 519 8.73 21.49 -20.69
CA LEU A 519 10.15 21.20 -20.60
C LEU A 519 10.33 19.91 -19.80
N ASP A 520 11.17 19.02 -20.28
CA ASP A 520 11.64 17.86 -19.52
C ASP A 520 12.73 18.30 -18.54
N LYS A 521 12.50 18.08 -17.25
CA LYS A 521 13.41 18.49 -16.17
C LYS A 521 14.71 17.68 -16.16
N GLU A 522 14.66 16.41 -16.55
CA GLU A 522 15.81 15.52 -16.58
C GLU A 522 16.73 15.88 -17.73
N THR A 523 16.20 16.01 -18.95
CA THR A 523 17.01 16.36 -20.12
C THR A 523 17.30 17.86 -20.21
N GLY A 524 16.47 18.70 -19.58
CA GLY A 524 16.56 20.15 -19.64
C GLY A 524 16.11 20.75 -20.98
N LYS A 525 15.46 19.96 -21.84
CA LYS A 525 15.03 20.33 -23.19
C LYS A 525 13.52 20.47 -23.27
N ILE A 526 13.04 21.19 -24.29
CA ILE A 526 11.61 21.27 -24.60
C ILE A 526 11.14 19.87 -25.02
N ALA A 527 10.20 19.31 -24.27
CA ALA A 527 9.60 18.01 -24.51
C ALA A 527 8.37 18.09 -25.41
N ILE A 528 7.58 19.15 -25.23
CA ILE A 528 6.41 19.46 -26.05
C ILE A 528 6.47 20.95 -26.36
N GLU A 529 6.52 21.28 -27.65
CA GLU A 529 6.66 22.64 -28.13
C GLU A 529 5.53 23.55 -27.63
N PRO A 530 5.82 24.79 -27.20
CA PRO A 530 4.79 25.72 -26.76
C PRO A 530 3.87 26.17 -27.90
N LYS A 531 2.71 25.52 -28.03
CA LYS A 531 1.72 25.81 -29.08
C LYS A 531 0.26 25.77 -28.62
N TYR A 532 0.00 25.47 -27.34
CA TYR A 532 -1.37 25.42 -26.80
C TYR A 532 -1.70 26.73 -26.11
N ASN A 533 -2.87 27.29 -26.37
CA ASN A 533 -3.29 28.56 -25.78
C ASN A 533 -3.83 28.35 -24.37
N GLU A 534 -4.36 27.16 -24.09
CA GLU A 534 -5.03 26.82 -22.84
C GLU A 534 -4.80 25.35 -22.49
N LEU A 535 -4.51 25.10 -21.22
CA LEU A 535 -4.48 23.77 -20.62
C LEU A 535 -5.77 23.59 -19.83
N LEU A 536 -6.50 22.51 -20.11
CA LEU A 536 -7.78 22.19 -19.49
C LEU A 536 -7.57 21.15 -18.39
N ASN A 537 -8.63 20.43 -18.01
CA ASN A 537 -8.53 19.34 -17.03
C ASN A 537 -7.73 18.14 -17.56
N GLY A 538 -7.33 17.26 -16.66
CA GLY A 538 -6.65 16.01 -16.99
C GLY A 538 -7.04 14.90 -16.02
N PHE A 539 -6.42 13.74 -16.18
CA PHE A 539 -6.61 12.58 -15.33
C PHE A 539 -5.38 11.65 -15.38
N THR A 540 -5.34 10.67 -14.49
CA THR A 540 -4.24 9.70 -14.40
C THR A 540 -4.83 8.30 -14.35
N GLU A 541 -4.32 7.41 -15.19
CA GLU A 541 -4.87 6.07 -15.35
C GLU A 541 -3.81 5.11 -15.87
N LYS A 542 -3.74 3.87 -15.33
CA LYS A 542 -2.70 2.87 -15.67
C LYS A 542 -1.27 3.50 -15.72
N GLU A 543 -0.96 4.37 -14.75
CA GLU A 543 0.30 5.17 -14.64
C GLU A 543 0.55 6.19 -15.77
N GLN A 544 -0.43 6.41 -16.66
CA GLN A 544 -0.38 7.39 -17.73
C GLN A 544 -1.14 8.66 -17.36
N GLN A 545 -0.60 9.82 -17.75
CA GLN A 545 -1.20 11.11 -17.46
C GLN A 545 -1.71 11.77 -18.72
N TYR A 546 -3.01 12.05 -18.75
CA TYR A 546 -3.71 12.66 -19.87
C TYR A 546 -4.12 14.08 -19.53
N LEU A 547 -4.01 14.97 -20.52
CA LEU A 547 -4.36 16.38 -20.37
C LEU A 547 -5.15 16.85 -21.59
N PHE A 548 -6.33 17.41 -21.35
CA PHE A 548 -7.09 18.10 -22.37
C PHE A 548 -6.44 19.46 -22.64
N VAL A 549 -6.29 19.82 -23.91
CA VAL A 549 -5.63 21.06 -24.34
C VAL A 549 -6.43 21.75 -25.42
N ARG A 550 -6.22 23.06 -25.59
CA ARG A 550 -6.81 23.84 -26.67
C ARG A 550 -5.76 24.63 -27.42
N SER A 551 -5.80 24.54 -28.74
CA SER A 551 -5.04 25.37 -29.68
C SER A 551 -5.98 26.39 -30.34
N ASN A 552 -5.45 27.20 -31.27
CA ASN A 552 -6.28 28.03 -32.14
C ASN A 552 -7.28 27.23 -33.00
N ASP A 553 -6.98 25.96 -33.30
CA ASP A 553 -7.78 25.12 -34.21
C ASP A 553 -8.85 24.28 -33.49
N GLY A 554 -8.78 24.17 -32.17
CA GLY A 554 -9.75 23.45 -31.35
C GLY A 554 -9.15 22.70 -30.16
N ALA A 555 -9.97 21.84 -29.56
CA ALA A 555 -9.63 21.00 -28.42
C ALA A 555 -8.98 19.68 -28.85
N GLY A 556 -8.04 19.19 -28.06
CA GLY A 556 -7.32 17.91 -28.22
C GLY A 556 -6.96 17.27 -26.87
N VAL A 557 -6.30 16.11 -26.94
CA VAL A 557 -5.85 15.34 -25.78
C VAL A 557 -4.37 15.00 -25.93
N LEU A 558 -3.58 15.33 -24.92
CA LEU A 558 -2.19 14.93 -24.76
C LEU A 558 -2.07 13.76 -23.80
N ASN A 559 -1.17 12.84 -24.12
CA ASN A 559 -0.59 11.92 -23.16
C ASN A 559 0.79 12.45 -22.78
N LEU A 560 0.91 12.97 -21.56
CA LEU A 560 2.14 13.60 -21.06
C LEU A 560 3.23 12.57 -20.74
N THR A 561 2.83 11.34 -20.36
CA THR A 561 3.76 10.23 -20.14
C THR A 561 4.45 9.83 -21.44
N GLN A 562 3.68 9.71 -22.53
CA GLN A 562 4.18 9.39 -23.86
C GLN A 562 4.69 10.61 -24.66
N ARG A 563 4.47 11.83 -24.14
CA ARG A 563 4.78 13.11 -24.79
C ARG A 563 4.17 13.24 -26.19
N LYS A 564 2.92 12.77 -26.34
CA LYS A 564 2.25 12.62 -27.64
C LYS A 564 0.82 13.16 -27.61
N GLU A 565 0.39 13.75 -28.72
CA GLU A 565 -1.04 13.99 -28.99
C GLU A 565 -1.76 12.68 -29.28
N ILE A 566 -2.75 12.35 -28.44
CA ILE A 566 -3.66 11.21 -28.64
C ILE A 566 -4.82 11.62 -29.53
N VAL A 567 -5.40 12.80 -29.24
CA VAL A 567 -6.41 13.44 -30.08
C VAL A 567 -5.86 14.79 -30.52
N PRO A 568 -5.69 15.05 -31.83
CA PRO A 568 -5.14 16.32 -32.31
C PRO A 568 -6.08 17.49 -31.97
N PRO A 569 -5.55 18.68 -31.64
CA PRO A 569 -6.33 19.80 -31.13
C PRO A 569 -7.07 20.56 -32.24
N LYS A 570 -8.08 19.93 -32.84
CA LYS A 570 -8.82 20.45 -34.01
C LYS A 570 -10.35 20.21 -33.94
N TYR A 571 -10.82 19.79 -32.78
CA TYR A 571 -12.19 19.38 -32.51
C TYR A 571 -12.91 20.43 -31.67
N ASP A 572 -14.22 20.52 -31.83
CA ASP A 572 -15.04 21.50 -31.11
C ASP A 572 -15.23 21.09 -29.64
N ASN A 573 -15.38 19.78 -29.41
CA ASN A 573 -15.57 19.20 -28.09
C ASN A 573 -14.99 17.79 -27.98
N LEU A 574 -14.77 17.33 -26.75
CA LEU A 574 -14.20 16.03 -26.41
C LEU A 574 -14.96 15.40 -25.24
N LYS A 575 -15.14 14.08 -25.27
CA LYS A 575 -15.70 13.27 -24.17
C LYS A 575 -14.78 12.07 -23.94
N MET A 576 -14.51 11.74 -22.70
CA MET A 576 -13.90 10.46 -22.33
C MET A 576 -15.02 9.48 -22.01
N LEU A 577 -14.96 8.26 -22.53
CA LEU A 577 -15.95 7.22 -22.20
C LEU A 577 -15.49 6.47 -20.95
N ASP A 578 -14.31 5.88 -21.05
CA ASP A 578 -13.56 5.26 -19.96
C ASP A 578 -12.06 5.55 -20.11
N ASN A 579 -11.27 4.72 -19.45
CA ASN A 579 -9.82 4.76 -19.38
C ASN A 579 -9.12 4.49 -20.72
N ASP A 580 -9.81 3.85 -21.67
CA ASP A 580 -9.21 3.37 -22.91
C ASP A 580 -9.73 4.11 -24.17
N PHE A 581 -10.85 4.86 -24.06
CA PHE A 581 -11.49 5.49 -25.23
C PHE A 581 -11.85 6.99 -25.07
N PHE A 582 -11.58 7.74 -26.14
CA PHE A 582 -11.94 9.16 -26.28
C PHE A 582 -12.87 9.39 -27.48
N VAL A 583 -13.91 10.19 -27.29
CA VAL A 583 -14.79 10.68 -28.37
C VAL A 583 -14.48 12.13 -28.67
N ALA A 584 -14.31 12.45 -29.95
CA ALA A 584 -14.01 13.79 -30.44
C ALA A 584 -15.05 14.26 -31.45
N TYR A 585 -15.58 15.47 -31.25
CA TYR A 585 -16.68 16.04 -32.03
C TYR A 585 -16.22 17.18 -32.92
N LYS A 586 -16.59 17.15 -34.21
CA LYS A 586 -16.38 18.24 -35.18
C LYS A 586 -17.64 18.44 -36.01
N GLY A 587 -18.40 19.49 -35.74
CA GLY A 587 -19.73 19.67 -36.30
C GLY A 587 -20.63 18.45 -36.03
N SER A 588 -21.19 17.85 -37.08
CA SER A 588 -22.04 16.64 -36.99
C SER A 588 -21.26 15.32 -37.08
N ILE A 589 -19.94 15.34 -36.98
CA ILE A 589 -19.09 14.15 -37.01
C ILE A 589 -18.55 13.90 -35.62
N TRP A 590 -18.63 12.65 -35.17
CA TRP A 590 -17.87 12.19 -34.01
C TRP A 590 -16.91 11.05 -34.40
N SER A 591 -15.73 11.07 -33.79
CA SER A 591 -14.67 10.07 -33.97
C SER A 591 -14.31 9.45 -32.62
N VAL A 592 -14.00 8.16 -32.60
CA VAL A 592 -13.49 7.47 -31.39
C VAL A 592 -12.01 7.19 -31.57
N TYR A 593 -11.22 7.50 -30.54
CA TYR A 593 -9.80 7.20 -30.46
C TYR A 593 -9.55 6.25 -29.29
N ASP A 594 -8.65 5.29 -29.48
CA ASP A 594 -8.08 4.55 -28.36
C ASP A 594 -7.03 5.40 -27.61
N ASN A 595 -6.61 4.90 -26.45
CA ASN A 595 -5.59 5.51 -25.61
C ASN A 595 -4.17 5.58 -26.23
N LYS A 596 -3.96 4.97 -27.42
CA LYS A 596 -2.73 5.05 -28.23
C LYS A 596 -2.81 6.12 -29.32
N GLY A 597 -3.97 6.74 -29.48
CA GLY A 597 -4.27 7.77 -30.48
C GLY A 597 -4.64 7.18 -31.84
N LYS A 598 -5.00 5.90 -31.92
CA LYS A 598 -5.55 5.30 -33.14
C LYS A 598 -7.03 5.65 -33.21
N LYS A 599 -7.43 6.29 -34.31
CA LYS A 599 -8.86 6.47 -34.61
C LYS A 599 -9.47 5.10 -34.94
N LEU A 600 -10.43 4.66 -34.14
CA LEU A 600 -11.12 3.38 -34.32
C LEU A 600 -12.36 3.52 -35.21
N TYR A 601 -13.17 4.54 -34.92
CA TYR A 601 -14.48 4.72 -35.56
C TYR A 601 -14.72 6.18 -35.93
N GLU A 602 -15.60 6.40 -36.91
CA GLU A 602 -16.10 7.72 -37.30
C GLU A 602 -17.55 7.59 -37.76
N LYS A 603 -18.43 8.47 -37.28
CA LYS A 603 -19.83 8.53 -37.73
C LYS A 603 -20.20 9.95 -38.12
N LYS A 604 -20.92 10.07 -39.23
CA LYS A 604 -21.64 11.29 -39.61
C LYS A 604 -23.06 11.18 -39.07
N VAL A 605 -23.45 12.08 -38.19
CA VAL A 605 -24.83 12.19 -37.71
C VAL A 605 -25.59 13.02 -38.75
N GLU A 606 -26.58 12.42 -39.40
CA GLU A 606 -27.56 13.20 -40.16
C GLU A 606 -28.44 13.94 -39.17
N LYS A 607 -28.65 15.23 -39.43
CA LYS A 607 -29.33 16.16 -38.52
C LYS A 607 -30.80 15.82 -38.33
#